data_AF-A0A7V4Q4R9-F1
#
_entry.id   AF-A0A7V4Q4R9-F1
#
_cell.length_a   1.000
_cell.length_b   1.000
_cell.length_c   1.000
_cell.angle_alpha   90.00
_cell.angle_beta   90.00
_cell.angle_gamma   90.00
#
_symmetry.space_group_name_H-M   'P 1'
#
loop_
_entity.id
_entity.type
_entity.pdbx_description
1 polymer ?
#
loop_
_entity_poly.entity_id
_entity_poly.type
_entity_poly.pdbx_seq_one_letter_code
_entity_poly.pdbx_strand_id
1 'polypeptide(L)'
;PILFGVSFGCGLIASFLQEGADAATLRIRGVVMTSPVLCTEDLIRPENEKLGGVRMLESNLRRILKAGPEGGEILGRQIERARRCFQVLFETGAQNRVLSTRHLSIRKKIMQVIETTPAVGGYQRVLALKQFACPDVRRPIFTGPALTLLAEDEENLLVPSSPTLAILRHPDKKHTLFPRGLLWKVISGTPGDAVAHASLIFHHHCYNPLIKIWYDKLQAPLLVEAV
;
A
#
# COMPACT_ATOMS: atom_id res chain seq x y z
N PRO A 1 7.82 -9.02 16.38
CA PRO A 1 8.31 -8.50 15.06
C PRO A 1 7.53 -7.23 14.65
N ILE A 2 8.03 -6.47 13.66
CA ILE A 2 7.27 -5.39 13.03
C ILE A 2 6.74 -5.89 11.68
N LEU A 3 5.46 -5.68 11.40
CA LEU A 3 4.90 -5.92 10.08
C LEU A 3 5.00 -4.64 9.26
N PHE A 4 5.57 -4.73 8.06
CA PHE A 4 5.77 -3.57 7.18
C PHE A 4 5.03 -3.80 5.86
N GLY A 5 3.97 -3.01 5.64
CA GLY A 5 3.18 -3.03 4.42
C GLY A 5 3.44 -1.81 3.56
N VAL A 6 3.41 -2.02 2.24
CA VAL A 6 3.44 -0.95 1.25
C VAL A 6 2.29 -1.17 0.28
N SER A 7 1.46 -0.16 0.04
CA SER A 7 0.34 -0.23 -0.89
C SER A 7 -0.58 -1.43 -0.60
N PHE A 8 -0.79 -2.29 -1.59
CA PHE A 8 -1.50 -3.56 -1.49
C PHE A 8 -1.04 -4.45 -0.32
N GLY A 9 0.24 -4.42 0.06
CA GLY A 9 0.75 -5.19 1.19
C GLY A 9 0.15 -4.76 2.53
N CYS A 10 -0.36 -3.53 2.65
CA CYS A 10 -1.08 -3.08 3.83
C CYS A 10 -2.41 -3.81 3.99
N GLY A 11 -3.14 -4.06 2.90
CA GLY A 11 -4.38 -4.84 2.91
C GLY A 11 -4.16 -6.28 3.35
N LEU A 12 -3.07 -6.92 2.92
CA LEU A 12 -2.68 -8.25 3.41
C LEU A 12 -2.42 -8.26 4.93
N ILE A 13 -1.72 -7.25 5.44
CA ILE A 13 -1.47 -7.14 6.89
C ILE A 13 -2.78 -6.90 7.65
N ALA A 14 -3.66 -6.03 7.13
CA ALA A 14 -4.93 -5.74 7.76
C ALA A 14 -5.83 -6.99 7.83
N SER A 15 -6.00 -7.69 6.71
CA SER A 15 -6.75 -8.97 6.64
C SER A 15 -6.15 -9.99 7.61
N PHE A 16 -4.82 -10.20 7.58
CA PHE A 16 -4.14 -11.10 8.50
C PHE A 16 -4.40 -10.80 9.98
N LEU A 17 -4.36 -9.52 10.38
CA LEU A 17 -4.59 -9.11 11.77
C LEU A 17 -6.07 -9.17 12.18
N GLN A 18 -7.00 -9.00 11.25
CA GLN A 18 -8.43 -9.01 11.53
C GLN A 18 -9.05 -10.42 11.55
N GLU A 19 -8.51 -11.34 10.74
CA GLU A 19 -9.05 -12.69 10.52
C GLU A 19 -8.68 -13.71 11.61
N GLY A 20 -7.89 -13.36 12.62
CA GLY A 20 -7.75 -14.21 13.82
C GLY A 20 -6.34 -14.41 14.34
N ALA A 21 -5.35 -13.68 13.85
CA ALA A 21 -4.09 -13.57 14.55
C ALA A 21 -4.26 -12.63 15.76
N ASP A 22 -4.31 -13.18 16.97
CA ASP A 22 -4.06 -12.36 18.15
C ASP A 22 -2.63 -11.82 18.06
N ALA A 23 -2.53 -10.53 17.77
CA ALA A 23 -1.27 -9.81 17.69
C ALA A 23 -0.39 -10.01 18.94
N ALA A 24 -1.00 -10.20 20.11
CA ALA A 24 -0.28 -10.47 21.35
C ALA A 24 0.34 -11.87 21.32
N THR A 25 -0.42 -12.90 20.93
CA THR A 25 0.07 -14.27 20.71
C THR A 25 1.24 -14.30 19.71
N LEU A 26 1.17 -13.53 18.62
CA LEU A 26 2.25 -13.43 17.63
C LEU A 26 3.38 -12.46 18.02
N ARG A 27 3.26 -11.82 19.18
CA ARG A 27 4.22 -10.82 19.70
C ARG A 27 4.54 -9.74 18.66
N ILE A 28 3.53 -9.30 17.90
CA ILE A 28 3.67 -8.20 16.94
C ILE A 28 3.88 -6.92 17.76
N ARG A 29 5.05 -6.29 17.60
CA ARG A 29 5.47 -5.12 18.38
C ARG A 29 5.04 -3.81 17.73
N GLY A 30 4.63 -3.87 16.46
CA GLY A 30 4.15 -2.71 15.74
C GLY A 30 3.86 -3.00 14.28
N VAL A 31 3.20 -2.06 13.63
CA VAL A 31 2.89 -2.12 12.19
C VAL A 31 3.29 -0.82 11.51
N VAL A 32 3.88 -0.91 10.32
CA VAL A 32 4.10 0.23 9.42
C VAL A 32 3.28 0.01 8.17
N MET A 33 2.46 0.98 7.80
CA MET A 33 1.65 0.96 6.59
C MET A 33 1.97 2.19 5.75
N THR A 34 2.65 1.99 4.62
CA THR A 34 2.95 3.08 3.69
C THR A 34 1.98 3.06 2.53
N SER A 35 1.33 4.20 2.28
CA SER A 35 0.36 4.40 1.21
C SER A 35 -0.69 3.28 1.15
N PRO A 36 -1.42 3.00 2.24
CA PRO A 36 -2.21 1.78 2.35
C PRO A 36 -3.33 1.69 1.29
N VAL A 37 -3.42 0.52 0.66
CA VAL A 37 -4.60 0.05 -0.08
C VAL A 37 -5.20 -1.06 0.77
N LEU A 38 -6.37 -0.82 1.36
CA LEU A 38 -7.00 -1.75 2.29
C LEU A 38 -8.23 -2.43 1.71
N CYS A 39 -8.77 -1.93 0.60
CA CYS A 39 -9.89 -2.55 -0.10
C CYS A 39 -9.87 -2.23 -1.59
N THR A 40 -10.75 -2.87 -2.36
CA THR A 40 -10.80 -2.67 -3.81
C THR A 40 -11.31 -1.27 -4.18
N GLU A 41 -12.21 -0.73 -3.37
CA GLU A 41 -12.81 0.59 -3.51
C GLU A 41 -11.78 1.72 -3.40
N ASP A 42 -10.57 1.46 -2.89
CA ASP A 42 -9.47 2.43 -2.92
C ASP A 42 -8.92 2.64 -4.34
N LEU A 43 -9.08 1.66 -5.23
CA LEU A 43 -8.50 1.65 -6.58
C LEU A 43 -9.55 1.58 -7.70
N ILE A 44 -10.75 1.10 -7.40
CA ILE A 44 -11.85 0.96 -8.36
C ILE A 44 -13.02 1.80 -7.88
N ARG A 45 -13.39 2.80 -8.68
CA ARG A 45 -14.53 3.68 -8.38
C ARG A 45 -15.85 2.90 -8.35
N PRO A 46 -16.82 3.33 -7.53
CA PRO A 46 -18.22 2.97 -7.73
C PRO A 46 -18.68 3.27 -9.17
N GLU A 47 -19.60 2.48 -9.72
CA GLU A 47 -20.02 2.61 -11.14
C GLU A 47 -20.64 3.97 -11.48
N ASN A 48 -21.13 4.69 -10.47
CA ASN A 48 -21.73 6.02 -10.58
C ASN A 48 -20.73 7.19 -10.56
N GLU A 49 -19.43 6.95 -10.34
CA GLU A 49 -18.41 8.00 -10.30
C GLU A 49 -17.54 8.06 -11.57
N LYS A 50 -17.41 9.26 -12.18
CA LYS A 50 -16.73 9.44 -13.48
C LYS A 50 -15.49 10.36 -13.48
N LEU A 51 -15.24 11.13 -12.41
CA LEU A 51 -14.17 12.15 -12.34
C LEU A 51 -13.05 11.77 -11.35
N GLY A 52 -11.80 12.20 -11.59
CA GLY A 52 -10.61 11.96 -10.74
C GLY A 52 -9.94 10.57 -10.82
N GLY A 53 -8.69 10.46 -10.33
CA GLY A 53 -7.89 9.22 -10.18
C GLY A 53 -7.20 8.66 -11.45
N VAL A 54 -6.41 7.59 -11.30
CA VAL A 54 -5.74 6.89 -12.43
C VAL A 54 -6.70 5.95 -13.14
N ARG A 55 -7.40 6.49 -14.14
CA ARG A 55 -8.31 5.72 -15.02
C ARG A 55 -7.66 4.47 -15.61
N MET A 56 -6.34 4.50 -15.84
CA MET A 56 -5.61 3.37 -16.41
C MET A 56 -5.51 2.18 -15.46
N LEU A 57 -5.21 2.40 -14.17
CA LEU A 57 -5.12 1.33 -13.18
C LEU A 57 -6.48 0.67 -12.99
N GLU A 58 -7.51 1.49 -12.78
CA GLU A 58 -8.90 1.04 -12.68
C GLU A 58 -9.31 0.23 -13.92
N SER A 59 -9.04 0.73 -15.13
CA SER A 59 -9.41 0.05 -16.37
C SER A 59 -8.76 -1.33 -16.49
N ASN A 60 -7.49 -1.45 -16.11
CA ASN A 60 -6.79 -2.74 -16.13
C ASN A 60 -7.37 -3.71 -15.09
N LEU A 61 -7.61 -3.25 -13.86
CA LEU A 61 -8.21 -4.08 -12.80
C LEU A 61 -9.60 -4.59 -13.21
N ARG A 62 -10.47 -3.72 -13.73
CA ARG A 62 -11.80 -4.11 -14.22
C ARG A 62 -11.73 -5.16 -15.34
N ARG A 63 -10.80 -5.01 -16.27
CA ARG A 63 -10.63 -5.98 -17.38
C ARG A 63 -10.14 -7.34 -16.89
N ILE A 64 -9.21 -7.35 -15.94
CA ILE A 64 -8.72 -8.59 -15.32
C ILE A 64 -9.87 -9.29 -14.57
N LEU A 65 -10.62 -8.54 -13.76
CA LEU A 65 -11.77 -9.07 -13.02
C LEU A 65 -12.87 -9.62 -13.95
N LYS A 66 -13.15 -8.94 -15.07
CA LYS A 66 -14.14 -9.37 -16.06
C LYS A 66 -13.72 -10.60 -16.85
N ALA A 67 -12.42 -10.81 -17.08
CA ALA A 67 -11.92 -11.97 -17.84
C ALA A 67 -12.17 -13.30 -17.11
N GLY A 68 -12.23 -13.28 -15.77
CA GLY A 68 -12.47 -14.49 -14.96
C GLY A 68 -11.31 -15.51 -15.00
N PRO A 69 -11.38 -16.58 -14.18
CA PRO A 69 -10.34 -17.60 -14.12
C PRO A 69 -10.30 -18.48 -15.37
N GLU A 70 -11.46 -18.66 -16.03
CA GLU A 70 -11.60 -19.47 -17.25
C GLU A 70 -11.21 -18.71 -18.52
N GLY A 71 -10.84 -17.43 -18.40
CA GLY A 71 -10.55 -16.56 -19.55
C GLY A 71 -9.31 -16.95 -20.37
N GLY A 72 -8.56 -17.97 -19.97
CA GLY A 72 -7.43 -18.54 -20.73
C GLY A 72 -6.48 -17.47 -21.27
N GLU A 73 -6.31 -17.43 -22.60
CA GLU A 73 -5.47 -16.45 -23.28
C GLU A 73 -5.90 -14.99 -23.08
N ILE A 74 -7.21 -14.72 -22.95
CA ILE A 74 -7.72 -13.35 -22.74
C ILE A 74 -7.19 -12.81 -21.42
N LEU A 75 -7.24 -13.61 -20.35
CA LEU A 75 -6.69 -13.24 -19.05
C LEU A 75 -5.19 -12.96 -19.16
N GLY A 76 -4.44 -13.84 -19.84
CA GLY A 76 -3.01 -13.65 -20.09
C GLY A 76 -2.69 -12.31 -20.75
N ARG A 77 -3.46 -11.92 -21.78
CA ARG A 77 -3.31 -10.61 -22.45
C ARG A 77 -3.61 -9.42 -21.52
N GLN A 78 -4.61 -9.51 -20.66
CA GLN A 78 -4.91 -8.43 -19.71
C GLN A 78 -3.82 -8.28 -18.64
N ILE A 79 -3.27 -9.39 -18.15
CA ILE A 79 -2.16 -9.36 -17.18
C ILE A 79 -0.90 -8.77 -17.82
N GLU A 80 -0.57 -9.17 -19.05
CA GLU A 80 0.59 -8.63 -19.77
C GLU A 80 0.44 -7.11 -20.03
N ARG A 81 -0.77 -6.66 -20.36
CA ARG A 81 -1.06 -5.23 -20.48
C ARG A 81 -0.83 -4.49 -19.16
N ALA A 82 -1.36 -5.02 -18.06
CA ALA A 82 -1.19 -4.43 -16.73
C ALA A 82 0.29 -4.41 -16.31
N ARG A 83 1.05 -5.47 -16.64
CA ARG A 83 2.49 -5.57 -16.39
C ARG A 83 3.25 -4.42 -17.05
N ARG A 84 3.05 -4.19 -18.35
CA ARG A 84 3.70 -3.09 -19.08
C ARG A 84 3.34 -1.72 -18.50
N CYS A 85 2.07 -1.52 -18.16
CA CYS A 85 1.61 -0.29 -17.52
C CYS A 85 2.33 -0.04 -16.18
N PHE A 86 2.47 -1.08 -15.35
CA PHE A 86 3.16 -0.97 -14.06
C PHE A 86 4.66 -0.71 -14.23
N GLN A 87 5.31 -1.39 -15.19
CA GLN A 87 6.73 -1.16 -15.51
C GLN A 87 6.97 0.30 -15.90
N VAL A 88 6.15 0.87 -16.78
CA VAL A 88 6.25 2.28 -17.18
C VAL A 88 6.07 3.21 -15.98
N LEU A 89 5.04 3.00 -15.15
CA LEU A 89 4.82 3.81 -13.94
C LEU A 89 6.03 3.76 -12.99
N PHE A 90 6.58 2.57 -12.77
CA PHE A 90 7.71 2.37 -11.89
C PHE A 90 8.99 3.01 -12.44
N GLU A 91 9.21 2.93 -13.75
CA GLU A 91 10.33 3.58 -14.42
C GLU A 91 10.22 5.09 -14.41
N THR A 92 9.03 5.65 -14.66
CA THR A 92 8.77 7.09 -14.53
C THR A 92 9.07 7.58 -13.12
N GLY A 93 8.70 6.83 -12.08
CA GLY A 93 9.04 7.18 -10.69
C GLY A 93 10.56 7.23 -10.43
N ALA A 94 11.35 6.46 -11.19
CA ALA A 94 12.81 6.39 -11.09
C ALA A 94 13.53 7.48 -11.92
N GLN A 95 12.84 8.16 -12.83
CA GLN A 95 13.46 9.16 -13.71
C GLN A 95 13.98 10.35 -12.88
N ASN A 96 15.18 10.83 -13.24
CA ASN A 96 15.84 11.97 -12.60
C ASN A 96 16.08 11.80 -11.08
N ARG A 97 16.16 10.56 -10.58
CA ARG A 97 16.44 10.25 -9.17
C ARG A 97 17.91 9.92 -8.93
N VAL A 98 18.47 10.48 -7.86
CA VAL A 98 19.78 10.03 -7.34
C VAL A 98 19.56 8.75 -6.54
N LEU A 99 19.92 7.61 -7.13
CA LEU A 99 19.75 6.27 -6.54
C LEU A 99 21.12 5.64 -6.25
N SER A 100 21.29 5.13 -5.03
CA SER A 100 22.47 4.34 -4.66
C SER A 100 22.46 2.97 -5.34
N THR A 101 23.60 2.28 -5.35
CA THR A 101 23.72 0.89 -5.82
C THR A 101 22.70 -0.05 -5.15
N ARG A 102 22.40 0.19 -3.86
CA ARG A 102 21.38 -0.57 -3.12
C ARG A 102 19.98 -0.34 -3.69
N HIS A 103 19.62 0.92 -3.99
CA HIS A 103 18.32 1.25 -4.59
C HIS A 103 18.18 0.62 -5.98
N LEU A 104 19.25 0.65 -6.79
CA LEU A 104 19.28 0.00 -8.11
C LEU A 104 19.10 -1.52 -8.01
N SER A 105 19.73 -2.17 -7.03
CA SER A 105 19.54 -3.61 -6.77
C SER A 105 18.09 -3.95 -6.39
N ILE A 106 17.47 -3.15 -5.51
CA ILE A 106 16.06 -3.32 -5.14
C ILE A 106 15.15 -3.12 -6.36
N ARG A 107 15.38 -2.07 -7.14
CA ARG A 107 14.67 -1.80 -8.40
C ARG A 107 14.76 -3.01 -9.35
N LYS A 108 15.97 -3.56 -9.56
CA LYS A 108 16.17 -4.74 -10.41
C LYS A 108 15.36 -5.94 -9.92
N LYS A 109 15.35 -6.20 -8.61
CA LYS A 109 14.55 -7.29 -8.01
C LYS A 109 13.05 -7.09 -8.22
N ILE A 110 12.55 -5.88 -8.04
CA ILE A 110 11.13 -5.56 -8.26
C ILE A 110 10.74 -5.79 -9.73
N MET A 111 11.54 -5.28 -10.68
CA MET A 111 11.30 -5.48 -12.11
C MET A 111 11.33 -6.96 -12.48
N GLN A 112 12.30 -7.71 -11.97
CA GLN A 112 12.37 -9.16 -12.18
C GLN A 112 11.13 -9.89 -11.64
N VAL A 113 10.59 -9.50 -10.48
CA VAL A 113 9.35 -10.10 -9.95
C VAL A 113 8.16 -9.78 -10.84
N ILE A 114 8.05 -8.53 -11.32
CA ILE A 114 6.97 -8.10 -12.22
C ILE A 114 7.00 -8.90 -13.53
N GLU A 115 8.18 -9.13 -14.08
CA GLU A 115 8.42 -9.88 -15.32
C GLU A 115 8.13 -11.37 -15.14
N THR A 116 8.62 -11.98 -14.06
CA THR A 116 8.58 -13.43 -13.86
C THR A 116 7.30 -13.94 -13.22
N THR A 117 6.48 -13.07 -12.59
CA THR A 117 5.18 -13.47 -12.01
C THR A 117 4.27 -14.04 -13.10
N PRO A 118 3.83 -15.32 -13.03
CA PRO A 118 2.95 -15.90 -14.03
C PRO A 118 1.60 -15.17 -14.12
N ALA A 119 0.92 -15.26 -15.28
CA ALA A 119 -0.38 -14.62 -15.46
C ALA A 119 -1.41 -15.03 -14.39
N VAL A 120 -1.44 -16.31 -14.04
CA VAL A 120 -2.27 -16.83 -12.94
C VAL A 120 -1.90 -16.21 -11.60
N GLY A 121 -0.61 -16.00 -11.31
CA GLY A 121 -0.16 -15.33 -10.08
C GLY A 121 -0.58 -13.87 -10.04
N GLY A 122 -0.49 -13.16 -11.17
CA GLY A 122 -1.00 -11.79 -11.31
C GLY A 122 -2.51 -11.72 -11.06
N TYR A 123 -3.26 -12.68 -11.61
CA TYR A 123 -4.70 -12.79 -11.40
C TYR A 123 -5.07 -13.05 -9.93
N GLN A 124 -4.39 -13.99 -9.27
CA GLN A 124 -4.62 -14.29 -7.85
C GLN A 124 -4.38 -13.08 -6.94
N ARG A 125 -3.42 -12.20 -7.28
CA ARG A 125 -3.22 -10.93 -6.55
C ARG A 125 -4.40 -9.97 -6.70
N VAL A 126 -5.01 -9.90 -7.90
CA VAL A 126 -6.21 -9.10 -8.12
C VAL A 126 -7.43 -9.70 -7.42
N LEU A 127 -7.53 -11.03 -7.36
CA LEU A 127 -8.56 -11.69 -6.56
C LEU A 127 -8.40 -11.44 -5.06
N ALA A 128 -7.18 -11.50 -4.54
CA ALA A 128 -6.91 -11.17 -3.15
C ALA A 128 -7.30 -9.72 -2.84
N LEU A 129 -7.01 -8.76 -3.74
CA LEU A 129 -7.49 -7.38 -3.60
C LEU A 129 -9.02 -7.31 -3.47
N LYS A 130 -9.74 -8.08 -4.31
CA LYS A 130 -11.21 -8.17 -4.29
C LYS A 130 -11.75 -8.72 -2.98
N GLN A 131 -10.99 -9.58 -2.31
CA GLN A 131 -11.40 -10.22 -1.06
C GLN A 131 -11.16 -9.34 0.17
N PHE A 132 -10.34 -8.29 0.07
CA PHE A 132 -10.13 -7.40 1.20
C PHE A 132 -11.41 -6.69 1.59
N ALA A 133 -11.80 -6.84 2.85
CA ALA A 133 -12.91 -6.10 3.42
C ALA A 133 -12.51 -4.64 3.65
N CYS A 134 -13.40 -3.71 3.27
CA CYS A 134 -13.26 -2.32 3.66
C CYS A 134 -13.10 -2.24 5.20
N PRO A 135 -12.14 -1.45 5.71
CA PRO A 135 -11.93 -1.34 7.15
C PRO A 135 -13.21 -0.93 7.89
N ASP A 136 -13.64 -1.78 8.82
CA ASP A 136 -14.76 -1.49 9.71
C ASP A 136 -14.29 -0.56 10.83
N VAL A 137 -14.74 0.68 10.80
CA VAL A 137 -14.42 1.70 11.82
C VAL A 137 -15.03 1.40 13.20
N ARG A 138 -15.67 0.24 13.41
CA ARG A 138 -16.11 -0.24 14.73
C ARG A 138 -15.07 -1.11 15.41
N ARG A 139 -14.07 -1.62 14.68
CA ARG A 139 -13.05 -2.54 15.21
C ARG A 139 -11.65 -2.10 14.78
N PRO A 140 -10.67 -2.06 15.70
CA PRO A 140 -9.29 -1.76 15.33
C PRO A 140 -8.70 -2.83 14.41
N ILE A 141 -7.87 -2.41 13.45
CA ILE A 141 -7.01 -3.33 12.69
C ILE A 141 -5.87 -3.81 13.60
N PHE A 142 -5.32 -2.88 14.38
CA PHE A 142 -4.22 -3.17 15.29
C PHE A 142 -4.26 -2.23 16.49
N THR A 143 -4.19 -2.79 17.69
CA THR A 143 -4.23 -2.02 18.94
C THR A 143 -2.83 -1.64 19.43
N GLY A 144 -1.76 -2.20 18.86
CA GLY A 144 -0.36 -1.87 19.18
C GLY A 144 0.13 -0.58 18.52
N PRO A 145 1.42 -0.26 18.70
CA PRO A 145 2.06 0.87 18.01
C PRO A 145 1.92 0.75 16.49
N ALA A 146 1.34 1.75 15.84
CA ALA A 146 1.19 1.78 14.39
C ALA A 146 1.77 3.06 13.79
N LEU A 147 2.36 2.96 12.61
CA LEU A 147 2.75 4.10 11.79
C LEU A 147 2.09 3.98 10.43
N THR A 148 1.24 4.93 10.09
CA THR A 148 0.69 5.08 8.74
C THR A 148 1.36 6.28 8.07
N LEU A 149 1.88 6.06 6.86
CA LEU A 149 2.55 7.07 6.05
C LEU A 149 1.73 7.30 4.79
N LEU A 150 1.24 8.52 4.57
CA LEU A 150 0.55 8.91 3.34
C LEU A 150 1.48 9.77 2.49
N ALA A 151 1.60 9.45 1.22
CA ALA A 151 2.32 10.27 0.25
C ALA A 151 1.66 11.65 0.07
N GLU A 152 2.35 12.56 -0.62
CA GLU A 152 1.80 13.87 -0.96
C GLU A 152 0.58 13.78 -1.85
N ASP A 153 0.73 12.95 -2.89
CA ASP A 153 -0.15 12.80 -4.02
C ASP A 153 -0.84 11.43 -4.00
N GLU A 154 -1.43 11.06 -2.86
CA GLU A 154 -2.19 9.79 -2.76
C GLU A 154 -3.35 9.74 -3.77
N GLU A 155 -4.04 10.87 -4.01
CA GLU A 155 -5.13 10.96 -4.98
C GLU A 155 -4.69 10.78 -6.43
N ASN A 156 -3.38 10.85 -6.72
CA ASN A 156 -2.85 10.54 -8.04
C ASN A 156 -2.77 9.04 -8.29
N LEU A 157 -3.01 8.16 -7.30
CA LEU A 157 -3.18 6.72 -7.52
C LEU A 157 -4.55 6.23 -7.03
N LEU A 158 -4.92 6.61 -5.81
CA LEU A 158 -6.17 6.20 -5.19
C LEU A 158 -7.33 7.00 -5.77
N VAL A 159 -8.51 6.38 -5.79
CA VAL A 159 -9.71 7.08 -6.24
C VAL A 159 -10.08 8.16 -5.20
N PRO A 160 -10.63 9.32 -5.60
CA PRO A 160 -10.98 10.39 -4.66
C PRO A 160 -11.96 9.95 -3.56
N SER A 161 -12.82 8.99 -3.87
CA SER A 161 -13.79 8.36 -2.96
C SER A 161 -13.20 7.22 -2.12
N SER A 162 -11.88 7.02 -2.13
CA SER A 162 -11.20 5.94 -1.40
C SER A 162 -11.65 5.93 0.06
N PRO A 163 -12.29 4.84 0.53
CA PRO A 163 -12.71 4.74 1.92
C PRO A 163 -11.51 4.75 2.87
N THR A 164 -10.36 4.17 2.47
CA THR A 164 -9.14 4.22 3.27
C THR A 164 -8.67 5.65 3.48
N LEU A 165 -8.59 6.46 2.40
CA LEU A 165 -8.23 7.87 2.54
C LEU A 165 -9.24 8.64 3.38
N ALA A 166 -10.53 8.41 3.17
CA ALA A 166 -11.60 9.07 3.94
C ALA A 166 -11.50 8.76 5.44
N ILE A 167 -11.19 7.51 5.81
CA ILE A 167 -11.01 7.10 7.20
C ILE A 167 -9.73 7.71 7.79
N LEU A 168 -8.60 7.60 7.09
CA LEU A 168 -7.31 8.07 7.62
C LEU A 168 -7.26 9.59 7.78
N ARG A 169 -7.97 10.34 6.93
CA ARG A 169 -8.07 11.80 7.04
C ARG A 169 -9.00 12.26 8.17
N HIS A 170 -9.83 11.38 8.71
CA HIS A 170 -10.73 11.71 9.81
C HIS A 170 -10.14 11.26 11.16
N PRO A 171 -9.83 12.20 12.09
CA PRO A 171 -9.14 11.88 13.34
C PRO A 171 -9.78 10.75 14.16
N ASP A 172 -11.09 10.81 14.39
CA ASP A 172 -11.81 9.82 15.21
C ASP A 172 -11.83 8.42 14.59
N LYS A 173 -12.06 8.34 13.27
CA LYS A 173 -12.11 7.07 12.53
C LYS A 173 -10.73 6.43 12.46
N LYS A 174 -9.69 7.23 12.19
CA LYS A 174 -8.29 6.80 12.27
C LYS A 174 -7.96 6.24 13.66
N HIS A 175 -8.33 6.96 14.73
CA HIS A 175 -8.06 6.51 16.10
C HIS A 175 -8.77 5.19 16.40
N THR A 176 -9.92 4.93 15.77
CA THR A 176 -10.60 3.65 15.93
C THR A 176 -9.86 2.51 15.23
N LEU A 177 -9.30 2.74 14.03
CA LEU A 177 -8.50 1.73 13.32
C LEU A 177 -7.16 1.44 14.02
N PHE A 178 -6.50 2.48 14.51
CA PHE A 178 -5.19 2.42 15.16
C PHE A 178 -5.16 3.31 16.42
N PRO A 179 -5.65 2.81 17.57
CA PRO A 179 -5.73 3.60 18.81
C PRO A 179 -4.38 4.14 19.30
N ARG A 180 -3.29 3.41 19.04
CA ARG A 180 -1.91 3.84 19.33
C ARG A 180 -1.13 4.21 18.06
N GLY A 181 -1.86 4.64 17.02
CA GLY A 181 -1.33 4.89 15.69
C GLY A 181 -0.94 6.34 15.43
N LEU A 182 0.21 6.52 14.79
CA LEU A 182 0.61 7.77 14.17
C LEU A 182 0.23 7.77 12.69
N LEU A 183 -0.17 8.94 12.19
CA LEU A 183 -0.37 9.18 10.77
C LEU A 183 0.49 10.37 10.39
N TRP A 184 1.40 10.19 9.44
CA TRP A 184 2.20 11.27 8.91
C TRP A 184 2.04 11.36 7.40
N LYS A 185 1.93 12.60 6.91
CA LYS A 185 2.06 12.89 5.49
C LYS A 185 3.56 13.00 5.17
N VAL A 186 3.99 12.29 4.14
CA VAL A 186 5.38 12.26 3.67
C VAL A 186 5.51 13.27 2.57
N ILE A 187 6.29 14.32 2.83
CA ILE A 187 6.40 15.50 1.97
C ILE A 187 7.85 15.66 1.51
N SER A 188 8.03 16.03 0.25
CA SER A 188 9.29 16.40 -0.36
C SER A 188 9.60 17.86 -0.09
N GLY A 189 10.87 18.14 0.25
CA GLY A 189 11.36 19.51 0.36
C GLY A 189 11.70 20.14 -1.00
N THR A 190 11.58 19.38 -2.10
CA THR A 190 12.00 19.81 -3.43
C THR A 190 10.80 20.25 -4.27
N PRO A 191 10.76 21.51 -4.75
CA PRO A 191 9.69 21.99 -5.61
C PRO A 191 9.53 21.15 -6.88
N GLY A 192 8.28 20.80 -7.22
CA GLY A 192 7.97 19.98 -8.39
C GLY A 192 8.25 18.48 -8.21
N ASP A 193 8.61 18.05 -6.99
CA ASP A 193 8.92 16.66 -6.68
C ASP A 193 8.01 16.10 -5.58
N ALA A 194 6.70 16.23 -5.75
CA ALA A 194 5.74 15.68 -4.80
C ALA A 194 5.93 14.16 -4.63
N VAL A 195 5.88 13.70 -3.38
CA VAL A 195 5.98 12.28 -3.06
C VAL A 195 4.77 11.53 -3.62
N ALA A 196 5.04 10.59 -4.53
CA ALA A 196 4.01 9.74 -5.13
C ALA A 196 3.63 8.55 -4.23
N HIS A 197 2.46 7.95 -4.51
CA HIS A 197 1.99 6.75 -3.81
C HIS A 197 3.05 5.63 -3.80
N ALA A 198 3.32 5.07 -2.62
CA ALA A 198 4.23 3.93 -2.41
C ALA A 198 5.65 4.10 -3.00
N SER A 199 6.12 5.33 -3.18
CA SER A 199 7.39 5.64 -3.84
C SER A 199 8.62 5.49 -2.91
N LEU A 200 8.62 4.57 -1.93
CA LEU A 200 9.64 4.50 -0.88
C LEU A 200 11.07 4.46 -1.40
N ILE A 201 11.31 3.81 -2.55
CA ILE A 201 12.66 3.70 -3.13
C ILE A 201 13.11 5.04 -3.71
N PHE A 202 12.19 5.74 -4.37
CA PHE A 202 12.46 6.98 -5.10
C PHE A 202 12.51 8.20 -4.17
N HIS A 203 11.65 8.21 -3.15
CA HIS A 203 11.57 9.25 -2.12
C HIS A 203 12.09 8.75 -0.76
N HIS A 204 13.05 7.82 -0.75
CA HIS A 204 13.59 7.22 0.48
C HIS A 204 14.08 8.26 1.50
N HIS A 205 14.60 9.39 1.03
CA HIS A 205 15.06 10.49 1.87
C HIS A 205 13.90 11.18 2.63
N CYS A 206 12.68 11.15 2.10
CA CYS A 206 11.46 11.63 2.77
C CYS A 206 10.92 10.59 3.77
N TYR A 207 10.91 9.30 3.38
CA TYR A 207 10.33 8.23 4.19
C TYR A 207 11.23 7.81 5.36
N ASN A 208 12.53 7.63 5.12
CA ASN A 208 13.44 7.01 6.08
C ASN A 208 13.56 7.78 7.40
N PRO A 209 13.64 9.12 7.45
CA PRO A 209 13.69 9.85 8.71
C PRO A 209 12.46 9.60 9.57
N LEU A 210 11.28 9.60 8.97
CA LEU A 210 10.01 9.34 9.65
C LEU A 210 9.98 7.92 10.22
N ILE A 211 10.28 6.92 9.38
CA ILE A 211 10.34 5.52 9.81
C ILE A 211 11.34 5.36 10.96
N LYS A 212 12.54 5.95 10.84
CA LYS A 212 13.58 5.89 11.87
C LYS A 212 13.09 6.47 13.20
N ILE A 213 12.51 7.68 13.19
CA ILE A 213 11.99 8.34 14.40
C ILE A 213 10.96 7.44 15.11
N TRP A 214 10.10 6.77 14.36
CA TRP A 214 9.13 5.85 14.94
C TRP A 214 9.80 4.61 15.53
N TYR A 215 10.74 3.99 14.80
CA TYR A 215 11.50 2.83 15.30
C TYR A 215 12.30 3.17 16.58
N ASP A 216 12.95 4.34 16.63
CA ASP A 216 13.73 4.78 17.80
C ASP A 216 12.82 4.89 19.04
N LYS A 217 11.59 5.40 18.87
CA LYS A 217 10.58 5.49 19.96
C LYS A 217 10.06 4.14 20.42
N LEU A 218 10.09 3.11 19.57
CA LEU A 218 9.77 1.74 19.97
C LEU A 218 10.87 1.08 20.79
N GLN A 219 12.12 1.54 20.65
CA GLN A 219 13.30 0.98 21.32
C GLN A 219 13.72 1.71 22.61
N ALA A 220 13.24 2.94 22.84
CA ALA A 220 13.32 3.58 24.16
C ALA A 220 12.70 2.66 25.24
N PRO A 221 13.16 2.67 26.51
CA PRO A 221 12.98 1.56 27.45
C PRO A 221 11.51 1.33 27.85
N LEU A 222 10.81 0.63 26.96
CA LEU A 222 9.64 -0.24 27.17
C LEU A 222 10.04 -1.70 26.84
N LEU A 223 11.35 -1.98 26.88
CA LEU A 223 11.96 -3.30 26.72
C LEU A 223 12.13 -4.05 28.05
N VAL A 224 11.57 -3.54 29.16
CA VAL A 224 11.61 -4.21 30.48
C VAL A 224 10.28 -4.89 30.84
N GLU A 225 9.18 -4.61 30.16
CA GLU A 225 7.90 -5.29 30.43
C GLU A 225 7.40 -6.01 29.18
N ALA A 226 8.04 -7.14 28.89
CA ALA A 226 7.33 -8.26 28.29
C ALA A 226 6.76 -9.09 29.45
N VAL A 227 5.50 -8.84 29.81
CA VAL A 227 4.68 -9.78 30.57
C VAL A 227 3.94 -10.66 29.58
#